data_AF-A0A932V3T7-F1
#
_entry.id   AF-A0A932V3T7-F1
#
_cell.length_a   1.000
_cell.length_b   1.000
_cell.length_c   1.000
_cell.angle_alpha   90.00
_cell.angle_beta   90.00
_cell.angle_gamma   90.00
#
_symmetry.space_group_name_H-M   'P 1'
#
loop_
_entity.id
_entity.type
_entity.pdbx_description
1 polymer ?
#
loop_
_entity_poly.entity_id
_entity_poly.type
_entity_poly.pdbx_seq_one_letter_code
_entity_poly.pdbx_strand_id
1 'polypeptide(L)'
;MASNDAPGGTTQMGALLQRKIDLAREMLGVTARELLLVSLDGLEDLLMRKDGLIVQMRAIDGQLGGRPPQTKAEQALLDEYATLVRSILENEHMFEERLQEEQERLRGEMRAFEQQTRLRKYLDADRPKGRSVDVKK
;
A
#
# COMPACT_ATOMS: atom_id res chain seq x y z
N MET A 1 -8.81 -32.33 -44.44
CA MET A 1 -9.96 -32.55 -43.54
C MET A 1 -9.81 -31.57 -42.40
N ALA A 2 -10.73 -30.60 -42.33
CA ALA A 2 -10.70 -29.52 -41.37
C ALA A 2 -11.17 -30.04 -40.00
N SER A 3 -10.30 -29.97 -39.00
CA SER A 3 -10.70 -30.08 -37.60
C SER A 3 -11.23 -28.73 -37.16
N ASN A 4 -12.53 -28.73 -36.89
CA ASN A 4 -13.35 -27.58 -36.55
C ASN A 4 -13.06 -27.18 -35.09
N ASP A 5 -12.04 -26.34 -34.87
CA ASP A 5 -11.84 -25.69 -33.56
C ASP A 5 -12.97 -24.68 -33.37
N ALA A 6 -13.93 -25.04 -32.52
CA ALA A 6 -15.03 -24.17 -32.14
C ALA A 6 -14.50 -22.90 -31.46
N PRO A 7 -14.86 -21.69 -31.93
CA PRO A 7 -14.50 -20.45 -31.27
C PRO A 7 -15.46 -20.18 -30.11
N GLY A 8 -14.92 -19.89 -28.92
CA GLY A 8 -15.54 -18.91 -28.02
C GLY A 8 -16.55 -19.41 -26.97
N GLY A 9 -16.45 -20.65 -26.47
CA GLY A 9 -17.08 -20.99 -25.19
C GLY A 9 -16.16 -20.56 -24.04
N THR A 10 -16.44 -19.44 -23.37
CA THR A 10 -15.73 -19.09 -22.13
C THR A 10 -15.98 -20.20 -21.11
N THR A 11 -14.95 -20.99 -20.83
CA THR A 11 -15.00 -21.95 -19.72
C THR A 11 -15.27 -21.16 -18.45
N GLN A 12 -16.02 -21.75 -17.52
CA GLN A 12 -16.28 -21.13 -16.21
C GLN A 12 -14.96 -20.72 -15.53
N MET A 13 -13.90 -21.52 -15.73
CA MET A 13 -12.53 -21.22 -15.31
C MET A 13 -12.00 -19.93 -15.93
N GLY A 14 -12.05 -19.79 -17.27
CA GLY A 14 -11.59 -18.60 -17.96
C GLY A 14 -12.33 -17.33 -17.52
N ALA A 15 -13.64 -17.42 -17.30
CA ALA A 15 -14.43 -16.29 -16.78
C ALA A 15 -14.02 -15.88 -15.35
N LEU A 16 -13.75 -16.85 -14.48
CA LEU A 16 -13.27 -16.60 -13.12
C LEU A 16 -11.85 -16.01 -13.12
N LEU A 17 -10.95 -16.51 -13.98
CA LEU A 17 -9.61 -15.97 -14.15
C LEU A 17 -9.64 -14.53 -14.66
N GLN A 18 -10.48 -14.23 -15.66
CA GLN A 18 -10.65 -12.87 -16.16
C GLN A 18 -11.13 -11.92 -15.05
N ARG A 19 -12.15 -12.33 -14.29
CA ARG A 19 -12.63 -11.54 -13.15
C ARG A 19 -11.53 -11.31 -12.11
N LYS A 20 -10.67 -12.30 -11.88
CA LYS A 20 -9.53 -12.18 -10.97
C LYS A 20 -8.48 -11.18 -11.48
N ILE A 21 -8.23 -11.17 -12.80
CA ILE A 21 -7.37 -10.18 -13.45
C ILE A 21 -7.94 -8.77 -13.29
N ASP A 22 -9.24 -8.60 -13.48
CA ASP A 22 -9.88 -7.28 -13.33
C ASP A 22 -9.72 -6.74 -11.90
N LEU A 23 -9.92 -7.60 -10.88
CA LEU A 23 -9.65 -7.24 -9.48
C LEU A 23 -8.17 -6.93 -9.22
N ALA A 24 -7.24 -7.66 -9.84
CA ALA A 24 -5.81 -7.37 -9.73
C ALA A 24 -5.45 -6.03 -10.40
N ARG A 25 -6.09 -5.66 -11.51
CA ARG A 25 -5.91 -4.33 -12.13
C ARG A 25 -6.44 -3.22 -11.21
N GLU A 26 -7.58 -3.43 -10.56
CA GLU A 26 -8.07 -2.51 -9.52
C GLU A 26 -7.08 -2.38 -8.36
N MET A 27 -6.54 -3.52 -7.89
CA MET A 27 -5.53 -3.55 -6.83
C MET A 27 -4.28 -2.76 -7.22
N LEU A 28 -3.76 -2.97 -8.43
CA LEU A 28 -2.63 -2.22 -8.96
C LEU A 28 -2.91 -0.71 -8.99
N GLY A 29 -4.14 -0.32 -9.32
CA GLY A 29 -4.57 1.07 -9.24
C GLY A 29 -4.60 1.63 -7.81
N VAL A 30 -4.95 0.82 -6.82
CA VAL A 30 -4.91 1.20 -5.40
C VAL A 30 -3.46 1.37 -4.94
N THR A 31 -2.58 0.40 -5.21
CA THR A 31 -1.17 0.46 -4.77
C THR A 31 -0.39 1.57 -5.47
N ALA A 32 -0.72 1.87 -6.73
CA ALA A 32 -0.17 3.04 -7.42
C ALA A 32 -0.61 4.36 -6.77
N ARG A 33 -1.84 4.45 -6.24
CA ARG A 33 -2.31 5.65 -5.51
C ARG A 33 -1.65 5.77 -4.15
N GLU A 34 -1.40 4.68 -3.44
CA GLU A 34 -0.66 4.68 -2.17
C GLU A 34 0.72 5.33 -2.36
N LEU A 35 1.43 5.00 -3.45
CA LEU A 35 2.70 5.62 -3.82
C LEU A 35 2.60 7.13 -4.15
N LEU A 36 1.43 7.63 -4.54
CA LEU A 36 1.24 9.05 -4.85
C LEU A 36 0.81 9.88 -3.64
N LEU A 37 0.50 9.25 -2.51
CA LEU A 37 0.15 9.96 -1.29
C LEU A 37 1.31 10.84 -0.82
N VAL A 38 1.04 12.14 -0.68
CA VAL A 38 1.94 13.14 -0.10
C VAL A 38 1.80 13.20 1.44
N SER A 39 0.64 12.79 1.95
CA SER A 39 0.28 12.73 3.37
C SER A 39 -0.46 11.43 3.66
N LEU A 40 -0.52 11.02 4.93
CA LEU A 40 -1.24 9.81 5.34
C LEU A 40 -2.77 9.96 5.28
N ASP A 41 -3.28 11.18 5.05
CA ASP A 41 -4.70 11.43 4.84
C ASP A 41 -5.22 10.63 3.63
N GLY A 42 -6.24 9.79 3.85
CA GLY A 42 -6.80 8.89 2.84
C GLY A 42 -6.09 7.55 2.68
N LEU A 43 -5.01 7.28 3.43
CA LEU A 43 -4.38 5.95 3.45
C LEU A 43 -5.34 4.89 4.00
N GLU A 44 -6.12 5.22 5.02
CA GLU A 44 -7.10 4.29 5.63
C GLU A 44 -8.12 3.79 4.59
N ASP A 45 -8.67 4.68 3.78
CA ASP A 45 -9.63 4.32 2.72
C ASP A 45 -9.00 3.40 1.66
N LEU A 46 -7.73 3.65 1.31
CA LEU A 46 -7.00 2.82 0.35
C LEU A 46 -6.71 1.43 0.92
N LEU A 47 -6.30 1.34 2.19
CA LEU A 47 -6.08 0.07 2.89
C LEU A 47 -7.38 -0.74 3.02
N MET A 48 -8.49 -0.10 3.40
CA MET A 48 -9.79 -0.75 3.45
C MET A 48 -10.22 -1.28 2.07
N ARG A 49 -9.97 -0.51 1.01
CA ARG A 49 -10.28 -0.94 -0.35
C ARG A 49 -9.39 -2.11 -0.79
N LYS A 50 -8.10 -2.08 -0.45
CA LYS A 50 -7.16 -3.19 -0.68
C LYS A 50 -7.64 -4.47 0.03
N ASP A 51 -7.99 -4.40 1.30
CA ASP A 51 -8.51 -5.54 2.05
C ASP A 51 -9.78 -6.11 1.40
N GLY A 52 -10.70 -5.24 0.97
CA GLY A 52 -11.91 -5.64 0.24
C GLY A 52 -11.62 -6.37 -1.08
N LEU A 53 -10.62 -5.91 -1.84
CA LEU A 53 -10.19 -6.56 -3.08
C LEU A 53 -9.53 -7.93 -2.81
N ILE A 54 -8.69 -8.04 -1.77
CA ILE A 54 -8.06 -9.31 -1.37
C ILE A 54 -9.14 -10.35 -1.02
N VAL A 55 -10.17 -9.95 -0.27
CA VAL A 55 -11.28 -10.84 0.10
C VAL A 55 -12.01 -11.35 -1.16
N GLN A 56 -12.30 -10.47 -2.12
CA GLN A 56 -12.95 -10.87 -3.38
C GLN A 56 -12.07 -11.82 -4.21
N MET A 57 -10.77 -11.56 -4.30
CA MET A 57 -9.83 -12.43 -5.01
C MET A 57 -9.73 -13.81 -4.36
N ARG A 58 -9.70 -13.88 -3.02
CA ARG A 58 -9.74 -15.16 -2.27
C ARG A 58 -11.03 -15.94 -2.51
N ALA A 59 -12.17 -15.25 -2.63
CA ALA A 59 -13.43 -15.89 -2.95
C ALA A 59 -13.41 -16.53 -4.35
N ILE A 60 -12.74 -15.90 -5.32
CA ILE A 60 -12.51 -16.49 -6.65
C ILE A 60 -11.57 -17.69 -6.54
N ASP A 61 -10.49 -17.60 -5.76
CA ASP A 61 -9.57 -18.74 -5.55
C ASP A 61 -10.26 -19.97 -4.97
N GLY A 62 -11.19 -19.77 -4.03
CA GLY A 62 -12.03 -20.84 -3.51
C GLY A 62 -12.91 -21.50 -4.58
N GLN A 63 -13.35 -20.74 -5.59
CA GLN A 63 -14.15 -21.26 -6.71
C GLN A 63 -13.29 -21.98 -7.77
N LEU A 64 -12.07 -21.49 -8.01
CA LEU A 64 -11.11 -22.13 -8.91
C LEU A 64 -10.62 -23.47 -8.35
N GLY A 65 -10.55 -23.59 -7.01
CA GLY A 65 -10.27 -24.85 -6.33
C GLY A 65 -8.92 -25.48 -6.67
N GLY A 66 -7.92 -24.67 -7.04
CA GLY A 66 -6.57 -25.14 -7.40
C GLY A 66 -6.51 -25.97 -8.69
N ARG A 67 -7.54 -25.92 -9.54
CA ARG A 67 -7.58 -26.66 -10.79
C ARG A 67 -6.49 -26.16 -11.76
N PRO A 68 -5.73 -27.06 -12.41
CA PRO A 68 -4.78 -26.67 -13.43
C PRO A 68 -5.49 -26.08 -14.66
N PRO A 69 -4.84 -25.19 -15.42
CA PRO A 69 -5.40 -24.67 -16.66
C PRO A 69 -5.60 -25.81 -17.67
N GLN A 70 -6.75 -25.83 -18.30
CA GLN A 70 -7.15 -26.85 -19.28
C GLN A 70 -6.91 -26.39 -20.71
N THR A 71 -6.74 -25.08 -20.93
CA THR A 71 -6.55 -24.49 -22.25
C THR A 71 -5.35 -23.55 -22.28
N LYS A 72 -4.78 -23.32 -23.48
CA LYS A 72 -3.73 -22.32 -23.69
C LYS A 72 -4.20 -20.90 -23.34
N ALA A 73 -5.49 -20.62 -23.54
CA ALA A 73 -6.07 -19.32 -23.18
C ALA A 73 -6.10 -19.12 -21.65
N GLU A 74 -6.49 -20.15 -20.88
CA GLU A 74 -6.43 -20.10 -19.42
C GLU A 74 -5.00 -19.96 -18.89
N GLN A 75 -4.03 -20.62 -19.52
CA GLN A 75 -2.61 -20.42 -19.17
C GLN A 75 -2.17 -18.97 -19.42
N ALA A 76 -2.53 -18.37 -20.55
CA ALA A 76 -2.20 -16.98 -20.85
C ALA A 76 -2.80 -16.00 -19.82
N LEU A 77 -4.02 -16.24 -19.36
CA LEU A 77 -4.65 -15.46 -18.28
C LEU A 77 -3.90 -15.60 -16.96
N LEU A 78 -3.43 -16.80 -16.61
CA LEU A 78 -2.60 -17.00 -15.42
C LEU A 78 -1.26 -16.27 -15.51
N ASP A 79 -0.63 -16.25 -16.68
CA ASP A 79 0.63 -15.55 -16.92
C ASP A 79 0.46 -14.02 -16.83
N GLU A 80 -0.65 -13.50 -17.36
CA GLU A 80 -1.04 -12.09 -17.20
C GLU A 80 -1.28 -11.75 -15.73
N TYR A 81 -2.07 -12.58 -15.03
CA TYR A 81 -2.34 -12.41 -13.61
C TYR A 81 -1.05 -12.38 -12.78
N ALA A 82 -0.11 -13.30 -13.06
CA ALA A 82 1.18 -13.34 -12.38
C ALA A 82 2.00 -12.06 -12.62
N THR A 83 1.90 -11.47 -13.81
CA THR A 83 2.55 -10.20 -14.13
C THR A 83 1.97 -9.05 -13.32
N LEU A 84 0.64 -8.97 -13.22
CA LEU A 84 -0.04 -7.97 -12.39
C LEU A 84 0.34 -8.11 -10.92
N VAL A 85 0.38 -9.34 -10.39
CA VAL A 85 0.78 -9.59 -9.00
C VAL A 85 2.21 -9.12 -8.73
N ARG A 86 3.16 -9.35 -9.65
CA ARG A 86 4.53 -8.83 -9.49
C ARG A 86 4.53 -7.30 -9.38
N SER A 87 3.84 -6.60 -10.28
CA SER A 87 3.77 -5.14 -10.23
C SER A 87 3.07 -4.61 -8.96
N ILE A 88 2.06 -5.31 -8.46
CA ILE A 88 1.42 -4.97 -7.18
C ILE A 88 2.43 -5.09 -6.04
N LEU A 89 3.18 -6.20 -5.98
CA LEU A 89 4.18 -6.43 -4.93
C LEU A 89 5.34 -5.44 -4.99
N GLU A 90 5.78 -5.06 -6.20
CA GLU A 90 6.77 -4.02 -6.40
C GLU A 90 6.28 -2.67 -5.84
N ASN A 91 5.02 -2.30 -6.09
CA ASN A 91 4.43 -1.09 -5.54
C ASN A 91 4.35 -1.12 -4.00
N GLU A 92 3.91 -2.24 -3.42
CA GLU A 92 3.84 -2.40 -1.97
C GLU A 92 5.23 -2.28 -1.34
N HIS A 93 6.24 -2.92 -1.93
CA HIS A 93 7.60 -2.86 -1.42
C HIS A 93 8.15 -1.43 -1.43
N MET A 94 7.99 -0.70 -2.54
CA MET A 94 8.39 0.71 -2.61
C MET A 94 7.63 1.59 -1.60
N PHE A 95 6.35 1.30 -1.37
CA PHE A 95 5.55 2.03 -0.39
C PHE A 95 6.02 1.77 1.05
N GLU A 96 6.35 0.51 1.37
CA GLU A 96 6.91 0.11 2.66
C GLU A 96 8.26 0.79 2.94
N GLU A 97 9.17 0.82 1.96
CA GLU A 97 10.46 1.51 2.07
C GLU A 97 10.26 3.00 2.38
N ARG A 98 9.40 3.68 1.61
CA ARG A 98 9.08 5.08 1.84
C ARG A 98 8.45 5.33 3.22
N LEU A 99 7.58 4.43 3.66
CA LEU A 99 6.96 4.54 4.98
C LEU A 99 8.00 4.40 6.10
N GLN A 100 8.99 3.52 5.93
CA GLN A 100 10.09 3.38 6.88
C GLN A 100 10.94 4.65 6.96
N GLU A 101 11.30 5.24 5.81
CA GLU A 101 12.03 6.51 5.75
C GLU A 101 11.27 7.65 6.47
N GLU A 102 9.97 7.77 6.24
CA GLU A 102 9.14 8.78 6.91
C GLU A 102 9.03 8.54 8.42
N GLN A 103 8.92 7.28 8.86
CA GLN A 103 8.93 6.95 10.29
C GLN A 103 10.27 7.32 10.95
N GLU A 104 11.39 7.08 10.27
CA GLU A 104 12.71 7.46 10.77
C GLU A 104 12.86 8.98 10.86
N ARG A 105 12.41 9.72 9.82
CA ARG A 105 12.38 11.18 9.82
C ARG A 105 11.58 11.73 11.00
N LEU A 106 10.36 11.25 11.20
CA LEU A 106 9.48 11.68 12.29
C LEU A 106 10.09 11.37 13.67
N ARG A 107 10.72 10.20 13.85
CA ARG A 107 11.44 9.86 15.10
C ARG A 107 12.61 10.82 15.34
N GLY A 108 13.33 11.23 14.28
CA GLY A 108 14.39 12.23 14.36
C GLY A 108 13.86 13.60 14.78
N GLU A 109 12.79 14.07 14.14
CA GLU A 109 12.12 15.34 14.45
C GLU A 109 11.59 15.38 15.89
N MET A 110 10.98 14.29 16.36
CA MET A 110 10.53 14.17 17.75
C MET A 110 11.68 14.31 18.75
N ARG A 111 12.82 13.64 18.52
CA ARG A 111 14.00 13.76 19.39
C ARG A 111 14.54 15.18 19.41
N ALA A 112 14.60 15.84 18.26
CA ALA A 112 15.04 17.23 18.15
C ALA A 112 14.10 18.17 18.91
N PHE A 113 12.78 17.96 18.77
CA PHE A 113 11.77 18.73 19.50
C PHE A 113 11.86 18.53 21.02
N GLU A 114 12.08 17.30 21.48
CA GLU A 114 12.32 17.02 22.91
C GLU A 114 13.56 17.73 23.44
N GLN A 115 14.66 17.72 22.69
CA GLN A 115 15.89 18.43 23.06
C GLN A 115 15.68 19.94 23.11
N GLN A 116 15.01 20.53 22.11
CA GLN A 116 14.65 21.94 22.12
C GLN A 116 13.76 22.30 23.31
N THR A 117 12.79 21.45 23.64
CA THR A 117 11.89 21.67 24.77
C THR A 117 12.66 21.61 26.10
N ARG A 118 13.60 20.66 26.25
CA ARG A 118 14.48 20.59 27.43
C ARG A 118 15.36 21.83 27.54
N LEU A 119 16.03 22.21 26.46
CA LEU A 119 16.90 23.41 26.42
C LEU A 119 16.11 24.67 26.77
N ARG A 120 14.91 24.83 26.22
CA ARG A 120 14.01 25.95 26.54
C ARG A 120 13.65 25.98 28.02
N LYS A 121 13.30 24.83 28.62
CA LYS A 121 13.03 24.73 30.06
C LYS A 121 14.25 25.10 30.91
N TYR A 122 15.46 24.70 30.50
CA TYR A 122 16.70 25.09 31.18
C TYR A 122 16.95 26.61 31.08
N LEU A 123 16.83 27.19 29.88
CA LEU A 123 17.01 28.63 29.67
C LEU A 123 15.95 29.48 30.40
N ASP A 124 14.70 29.00 30.47
CA ASP A 124 13.64 29.67 31.23
C ASP A 124 13.81 29.51 32.76
N ALA A 125 14.48 28.44 33.22
CA ALA A 125 14.85 28.26 34.63
C ALA A 125 16.03 29.15 35.06
N ASP A 126 17.01 29.36 34.16
CA ASP A 126 18.15 30.26 34.37
C ASP A 126 17.83 31.74 34.12
N ARG A 127 16.62 32.07 33.64
CA ARG A 127 16.17 33.46 33.56
C ARG A 127 16.00 34.01 34.98
N PRO A 128 16.81 34.99 35.41
CA PRO A 128 16.62 35.59 36.72
C PRO A 128 15.23 36.21 36.75
N LYS A 129 14.32 35.63 37.56
CA LYS A 129 13.05 36.27 37.92
C LYS A 129 13.43 37.63 38.49
N GLY A 130 13.08 38.69 37.77
CA GLY A 130 13.55 40.05 37.99
C GLY A 130 13.75 40.37 39.47
N ARG A 131 15.00 40.33 39.91
CA ARG A 131 15.43 41.17 41.02
C ARG A 131 15.54 42.54 40.38
N SER A 132 14.51 43.36 40.50
CA SER A 132 14.68 44.80 40.46
C SER A 132 15.69 45.11 41.55
N VAL A 133 16.95 45.26 41.17
CA VAL A 133 17.97 45.81 42.05
C VAL A 133 17.54 47.25 42.26
N ASP A 134 16.95 47.54 43.41
CA ASP A 134 16.72 48.91 43.85
C ASP A 134 18.11 49.53 44.03
N VAL A 135 18.55 50.27 43.01
CA VAL A 135 19.76 51.08 43.07
C VAL A 135 19.42 52.32 43.90
N LYS A 136 19.28 52.17 45.21
CA LYS A 136 19.13 53.29 46.14
C LYS A 136 20.25 53.31 47.18
N LYS A 137 21.13 54.29 46.93
CA LYS A 137 22.07 55.00 47.82
C LYS A 137 23.32 54.26 48.27
#